data_AF-A0A0R1JBN2-F1
#
_entry.id   AF-A0A0R1JBN2-F1
#
_cell.length_a   1.000
_cell.length_b   1.000
_cell.length_c   1.000
_cell.angle_alpha   90.00
_cell.angle_beta   90.00
_cell.angle_gamma   90.00
#
_symmetry.space_group_name_H-M   'P 1'
#
loop_
_entity.id
_entity.type
_entity.pdbx_description
1 polymer ?
#
loop_
_entity_poly.entity_id
_entity_poly.type
_entity_poly.pdbx_seq_one_letter_code
_entity_poly.pdbx_strand_id
1 'polypeptide(L)'
;MKLNGYSIKDLEYTKEKNRLEKYDSGFQYSPSVGVDFKENKSIVTLKISLKDGSSRFGVKLVIQGQFDISESLSKSGEDAIAEAMFVNGTAILFPYARSVISMITGLDSSSTVLLPTINTTELWENYSDKSKNNGK
;
A
#
# COMPACT_ATOMS: atom_id res chain seq x y z
N MET A 1 9.96 -2.12 -15.04
CA MET A 1 9.25 -0.96 -14.44
C MET A 1 10.21 -0.09 -13.66
N LYS A 2 9.91 1.20 -13.50
CA LYS A 2 10.72 2.17 -12.75
C LYS A 2 9.83 3.08 -11.92
N LEU A 3 10.15 3.31 -10.65
CA LEU A 3 9.48 4.32 -9.82
C LEU A 3 10.03 5.70 -10.18
N ASN A 4 9.15 6.64 -10.54
CA ASN A 4 9.51 8.02 -10.82
C ASN A 4 9.44 8.90 -9.58
N GLY A 5 8.55 8.55 -8.65
CA GLY A 5 8.36 9.27 -7.40
C GLY A 5 7.14 8.75 -6.67
N TYR A 6 6.98 9.17 -5.42
CA TYR A 6 5.81 8.86 -4.61
C TYR A 6 5.26 10.11 -3.95
N SER A 7 4.00 10.05 -3.54
CA SER A 7 3.36 11.11 -2.78
C SER A 7 2.42 10.53 -1.73
N ILE A 8 2.43 11.14 -0.54
CA ILE A 8 1.43 10.88 0.49
C ILE A 8 0.16 11.63 0.07
N LYS A 9 -0.95 10.91 -0.05
CA LYS A 9 -2.25 11.49 -0.40
C LYS A 9 -3.12 11.76 0.82
N ASP A 10 -2.97 10.93 1.84
CA ASP A 10 -3.65 11.09 3.12
C ASP A 10 -2.78 10.52 4.24
N LEU A 11 -2.77 11.19 5.39
CA LEU A 11 -2.05 10.77 6.59
C LEU A 11 -2.80 11.22 7.83
N GLU A 12 -3.32 10.25 8.56
CA GLU A 12 -3.99 10.46 9.83
C GLU A 12 -3.18 9.82 10.95
N TYR A 13 -2.91 10.57 12.00
CA TYR A 13 -2.39 10.06 13.26
C TYR A 13 -3.34 10.51 14.38
N THR A 14 -3.68 9.61 15.30
CA THR A 14 -4.55 9.95 16.43
C THR A 14 -4.25 9.12 17.68
N LYS A 15 -4.39 9.76 18.84
CA LYS A 15 -4.47 9.12 20.17
C LYS A 15 -5.87 9.25 20.78
N GLU A 16 -6.80 9.90 20.07
CA GLU A 16 -8.15 10.17 20.58
C GLU A 16 -8.99 8.89 20.58
N LYS A 17 -9.48 8.50 21.76
CA LYS A 17 -10.22 7.24 21.97
C LYS A 17 -11.37 7.03 20.97
N ASN A 18 -12.22 8.04 20.78
CA ASN A 18 -13.38 7.96 19.87
C ASN A 18 -12.97 7.75 18.40
N ARG A 19 -11.78 8.23 18.01
CA ARG A 19 -11.25 8.01 16.67
C ARG A 19 -10.63 6.62 16.56
N LEU A 20 -9.90 6.18 17.58
CA LEU A 20 -9.30 4.85 17.66
C LEU A 20 -10.31 3.70 17.64
N GLU A 21 -11.51 3.91 18.18
CA GLU A 21 -12.60 2.94 18.11
C GLU A 21 -13.06 2.65 16.67
N LYS A 22 -12.81 3.57 15.73
CA LYS A 22 -13.11 3.41 14.30
C LYS A 22 -12.00 2.72 13.50
N TYR A 23 -10.88 2.40 14.15
CA TYR A 23 -9.77 1.71 13.52
C TYR A 23 -9.91 0.22 13.77
N ASP A 24 -9.73 -0.57 12.72
CA ASP A 24 -9.57 -2.00 12.86
C ASP A 24 -8.29 -2.33 13.65
N SER A 25 -8.34 -3.40 14.42
CA SER A 25 -7.20 -3.84 15.23
C SER A 25 -6.04 -4.34 14.37
N GLY A 26 -4.82 -4.04 14.82
CA GLY A 26 -3.59 -4.53 14.20
C GLY A 26 -3.19 -3.75 12.95
N PHE A 27 -2.41 -4.41 12.10
CA PHE A 27 -1.86 -3.86 10.85
C PHE A 27 -2.66 -4.38 9.66
N GLN A 28 -3.29 -3.46 8.93
CA GLN A 28 -4.00 -3.73 7.70
C GLN A 28 -3.44 -2.91 6.55
N TYR A 29 -3.53 -3.47 5.36
CA TYR A 29 -3.04 -2.84 4.15
C TYR A 29 -3.85 -3.30 2.95
N SER A 30 -4.03 -2.41 1.98
CA SER A 30 -4.80 -2.64 0.77
C SER A 30 -4.11 -1.92 -0.39
N PRO A 31 -3.32 -2.64 -1.19
CA PRO A 31 -2.78 -2.13 -2.44
C PRO A 31 -3.84 -2.12 -3.54
N SER A 32 -3.70 -1.19 -4.47
CA SER A 32 -4.46 -1.16 -5.73
C SER A 32 -3.61 -0.55 -6.85
N VAL A 33 -3.95 -0.88 -8.09
CA VAL A 33 -3.19 -0.45 -9.27
C VAL A 33 -4.14 0.18 -10.28
N GLY A 34 -3.73 1.32 -10.83
CA GLY A 34 -4.24 1.86 -12.08
C GLY A 34 -3.15 1.80 -13.15
N VAL A 35 -3.51 1.39 -14.37
CA VAL A 35 -2.59 1.34 -15.51
C VAL A 35 -3.14 2.19 -16.65
N ASP A 36 -2.27 3.00 -17.23
CA ASP A 36 -2.49 3.64 -18.52
C ASP A 36 -1.62 2.93 -19.57
N PHE A 37 -2.26 2.05 -20.34
CA PHE A 37 -1.57 1.24 -21.35
C PHE A 37 -1.10 2.06 -22.57
N LYS A 38 -1.71 3.23 -22.84
CA LYS A 38 -1.32 4.07 -23.97
C LYS A 38 -0.03 4.82 -23.65
N GLU A 39 0.07 5.34 -22.43
CA GLU A 39 1.22 6.12 -21.97
C GLU A 39 2.31 5.27 -21.31
N ASN A 40 2.10 3.95 -21.19
CA ASN A 40 2.96 3.04 -20.42
C ASN A 40 3.25 3.55 -19.01
N LYS A 41 2.22 4.09 -18.34
CA LYS A 41 2.29 4.59 -16.98
C LYS A 41 1.44 3.74 -16.05
N SER A 42 1.81 3.72 -14.78
CA SER A 42 0.98 3.10 -13.74
C SER A 42 1.07 3.88 -12.44
N ILE A 43 -0.05 3.87 -11.71
CA ILE A 43 -0.13 4.37 -10.34
C ILE A 43 -0.41 3.17 -9.44
N VAL A 44 0.48 2.95 -8.48
CA VAL A 44 0.25 2.00 -7.39
C VAL A 44 -0.16 2.80 -6.17
N THR A 45 -1.32 2.49 -5.61
CA THR A 45 -1.81 3.08 -4.37
C THR A 45 -1.72 2.05 -3.26
N LEU A 46 -1.15 2.42 -2.13
CA LEU A 46 -1.11 1.60 -0.94
C LEU A 46 -1.84 2.33 0.20
N LYS A 47 -2.93 1.72 0.67
CA LYS A 47 -3.63 2.15 1.88
C LYS A 47 -3.15 1.31 3.05
N ILE A 48 -2.81 1.93 4.16
CA ILE A 48 -2.43 1.26 5.40
C ILE A 48 -3.29 1.80 6.53
N SER A 49 -3.77 0.91 7.38
CA SER A 49 -4.38 1.23 8.67
C SER A 49 -3.64 0.44 9.76
N LEU A 50 -3.21 1.12 10.81
CA LEU A 50 -2.55 0.52 11.95
C LEU A 50 -3.25 0.99 13.22
N LYS A 51 -3.64 0.05 14.08
CA LYS A 51 -3.97 0.33 15.48
C LYS A 51 -2.96 -0.38 16.36
N ASP A 52 -2.30 0.40 17.23
CA ASP A 52 -1.36 -0.14 18.20
C ASP A 52 -2.01 -1.24 19.05
N GLY A 53 -1.25 -2.29 19.38
CA GLY A 53 -1.79 -3.45 20.12
C GLY A 53 -2.30 -3.09 21.51
N SER A 54 -1.76 -2.04 22.15
CA SER A 54 -2.26 -1.48 23.41
C SER A 54 -3.32 -0.40 23.20
N SER A 55 -3.82 -0.22 21.96
CA SER A 55 -4.79 0.80 21.56
C SER A 55 -4.40 2.23 21.96
N ARG A 56 -3.10 2.54 21.96
CA ARG A 56 -2.60 3.87 22.36
C ARG A 56 -2.71 4.91 21.25
N PHE A 57 -2.56 4.48 20.00
CA PHE A 57 -2.66 5.33 18.82
C PHE A 57 -3.10 4.54 17.59
N GLY A 58 -3.46 5.29 16.55
CA GLY A 58 -3.88 4.79 15.26
C GLY A 58 -3.26 5.62 14.15
N VAL A 59 -2.88 4.95 13.06
CA VAL A 59 -2.32 5.59 11.86
C VAL A 59 -3.07 5.11 10.62
N LYS A 60 -3.53 6.05 9.80
CA LYS A 60 -3.97 5.77 8.42
C LYS A 60 -3.02 6.46 7.46
N LEU A 61 -2.60 5.76 6.43
CA LEU A 61 -1.74 6.30 5.39
C LEU A 61 -2.27 5.87 4.02
N VAL A 62 -2.39 6.82 3.12
CA VAL A 62 -2.57 6.56 1.69
C VAL A 62 -1.36 7.13 0.97
N ILE A 63 -0.58 6.26 0.33
CA ILE A 63 0.61 6.64 -0.44
C ILE A 63 0.47 6.13 -1.87
N GLN A 64 0.91 6.94 -2.83
CA GLN A 64 0.88 6.60 -4.24
C GLN A 64 2.28 6.67 -4.84
N GLY A 65 2.68 5.62 -5.56
CA GLY A 65 3.87 5.58 -6.40
C GLY A 65 3.48 5.72 -7.87
N GLN A 66 4.22 6.55 -8.60
CA GLN A 66 4.08 6.73 -10.04
C GLN A 66 5.18 5.93 -10.75
N PHE A 67 4.80 5.11 -11.72
CA PHE A 67 5.71 4.17 -12.37
C PHE A 67 5.67 4.30 -13.89
N ASP A 68 6.84 4.12 -14.48
CA ASP A 68 6.99 3.83 -15.90
C ASP A 68 7.00 2.31 -16.13
N ILE A 69 6.19 1.86 -17.07
CA ILE A 69 6.15 0.47 -17.54
C ILE A 69 7.24 0.32 -18.60
N SER A 70 8.10 -0.69 -18.42
CA SER A 70 9.19 -0.95 -19.37
C SER A 70 8.66 -1.56 -20.65
N GLU A 71 9.32 -1.30 -21.77
CA GLU A 71 8.93 -1.83 -23.09
C GLU A 71 8.89 -3.37 -23.15
N SER A 72 9.71 -4.04 -22.33
CA SER A 72 9.66 -5.50 -22.19
C SER A 72 8.38 -5.99 -21.52
N LEU A 73 7.83 -5.22 -20.58
CA LEU A 73 6.63 -5.56 -19.82
C LEU A 73 5.37 -5.14 -20.57
N SER A 74 5.42 -4.04 -21.34
CA SER A 74 4.29 -3.58 -22.15
C SER A 74 3.90 -4.58 -23.25
N LYS A 75 4.79 -5.52 -23.60
CA LYS A 75 4.53 -6.61 -24.55
C LYS A 75 3.88 -7.85 -23.93
N SER A 76 3.70 -7.90 -22.60
CA SER A 76 3.25 -9.09 -21.86
C SER A 76 1.72 -9.24 -21.75
N GLY A 77 0.95 -8.30 -22.31
CA GLY A 77 -0.52 -8.27 -22.18
C GLY A 77 -0.99 -7.53 -20.92
N GLU A 78 -2.23 -7.04 -20.94
CA GLU A 78 -2.77 -6.14 -19.92
C GLU A 78 -2.80 -6.75 -18.51
N ASP A 79 -3.25 -8.00 -18.39
CA ASP A 79 -3.33 -8.72 -17.11
C ASP A 79 -1.95 -8.92 -16.47
N ALA A 80 -0.95 -9.31 -17.26
CA ALA A 80 0.41 -9.51 -16.78
C ALA A 80 1.06 -8.19 -16.34
N ILE A 81 0.74 -7.09 -17.03
CA ILE A 81 1.18 -5.74 -16.61
C ILE A 81 0.53 -5.38 -15.27
N ALA A 82 -0.79 -5.56 -15.14
CA ALA A 82 -1.52 -5.24 -13.91
C ALA A 82 -1.01 -6.06 -12.71
N GLU A 83 -0.81 -7.37 -12.89
CA GLU A 83 -0.23 -8.25 -11.88
C GLU A 83 1.18 -7.80 -11.49
N ALA A 84 2.05 -7.57 -12.48
CA ALA A 84 3.42 -7.14 -12.21
C ALA A 84 3.44 -5.81 -11.42
N MET A 85 2.60 -4.85 -11.82
CA MET A 85 2.48 -3.56 -11.13
C MET A 85 1.91 -3.73 -9.72
N PHE A 86 0.99 -4.68 -9.51
CA PHE A 86 0.42 -4.95 -8.20
C PHE A 86 1.46 -5.55 -7.28
N VAL A 87 2.13 -6.63 -7.70
CA VAL A 87 3.09 -7.35 -6.86
C VAL A 87 4.36 -6.51 -6.67
N ASN A 88 5.05 -6.18 -7.76
CA ASN A 88 6.37 -5.54 -7.68
C ASN A 88 6.24 -4.05 -7.36
N GLY A 89 5.25 -3.38 -7.91
CA GLY A 89 5.02 -1.97 -7.63
C GLY A 89 4.65 -1.73 -6.16
N THR A 90 3.85 -2.62 -5.54
CA THR A 90 3.60 -2.58 -4.09
C THR A 90 4.86 -2.86 -3.30
N ALA A 91 5.66 -3.86 -3.69
CA ALA A 91 6.91 -4.19 -3.00
C ALA A 91 7.91 -3.03 -3.01
N ILE A 92 7.97 -2.27 -4.11
CA ILE A 92 8.81 -1.07 -4.24
C ILE A 92 8.25 0.10 -3.43
N LEU A 93 6.93 0.28 -3.37
CA LEU A 93 6.30 1.39 -2.66
C LEU A 93 6.27 1.19 -1.13
N PHE A 94 6.19 -0.06 -0.67
CA PHE A 94 6.02 -0.41 0.74
C PHE A 94 7.13 0.15 1.68
N PRO A 95 8.42 0.12 1.34
CA PRO A 95 9.47 0.74 2.16
C PRO A 95 9.24 2.21 2.48
N TYR A 96 8.70 2.98 1.53
CA TYR A 96 8.37 4.39 1.75
C TYR A 96 7.22 4.55 2.74
N ALA A 97 6.18 3.72 2.61
CA ALA A 97 5.07 3.70 3.56
C ALA A 97 5.52 3.35 4.98
N ARG A 98 6.37 2.31 5.10
CA ARG A 98 6.99 1.87 6.34
C ARG A 98 7.83 2.97 6.99
N SER A 99 8.61 3.70 6.20
CA SER A 99 9.42 4.83 6.69
C SER A 99 8.55 5.96 7.25
N VAL A 100 7.46 6.31 6.57
CA VAL A 100 6.54 7.38 7.02
C VAL A 100 5.90 7.02 8.36
N ILE A 101 5.39 5.78 8.49
CA ILE A 101 4.76 5.31 9.73
C ILE A 101 5.78 5.23 10.87
N SER A 102 6.99 4.74 10.59
CA SER A 102 8.10 4.74 11.55
C SER A 102 8.40 6.16 12.04
N MET A 103 8.56 7.11 11.11
CA MET A 103 8.84 8.51 11.46
C MET A 103 7.75 9.12 12.32
N ILE A 104 6.47 9.05 11.92
CA ILE A 104 5.38 9.72 12.67
C ILE A 104 5.18 9.10 14.05
N THR A 105 5.31 7.78 14.19
CA THR A 105 5.18 7.11 15.49
C THR A 105 6.39 7.36 16.40
N GLY A 106 7.58 7.52 15.83
CA GLY A 106 8.80 7.88 16.57
C GLY A 106 8.85 9.35 17.00
N LEU A 107 8.16 10.25 16.30
CA LEU A 107 8.05 11.65 16.71
C LEU A 107 7.19 11.84 17.97
N ASP A 108 6.19 10.98 18.17
CA ASP A 108 5.20 11.11 19.26
C ASP A 108 5.34 10.05 20.36
N SER A 109 6.34 9.16 20.25
CA SER A 109 6.62 8.15 21.28
C SER A 109 8.08 7.72 21.27
N SER A 110 8.57 7.25 22.43
CA SER A 110 9.87 6.59 22.53
C SER A 110 9.90 5.21 21.85
N SER A 111 8.75 4.71 21.36
CA SER A 111 8.60 3.38 20.75
C SER A 111 8.12 3.53 19.30
N THR A 112 9.09 3.71 18.39
CA THR A 112 8.85 3.76 16.95
C THR A 112 8.22 2.45 16.45
N VAL A 113 7.18 2.54 15.63
CA VAL A 113 6.60 1.36 14.97
C VAL A 113 7.37 1.04 13.71
N LEU A 114 7.94 -0.15 13.68
CA LEU A 114 8.37 -0.76 12.43
C LEU A 114 7.28 -1.72 11.95
N LEU A 115 6.64 -1.42 10.82
CA LEU A 115 5.72 -2.36 10.20
C LEU A 115 6.43 -3.69 9.90
N PRO A 116 5.76 -4.85 9.89
CA PRO A 116 6.35 -6.10 9.43
C PRO A 116 6.62 -6.08 7.92
N THR A 117 7.32 -7.08 7.40
CA THR A 117 7.38 -7.33 5.95
C THR A 117 6.03 -7.83 5.45
N ILE A 118 5.71 -7.56 4.19
CA ILE A 118 4.51 -8.07 3.52
C ILE A 118 4.91 -9.00 2.37
N ASN A 119 4.11 -10.05 2.13
CA ASN A 119 4.24 -10.92 0.97
C ASN A 119 3.32 -10.42 -0.14
N THR A 120 3.87 -9.71 -1.13
CA THR A 120 3.07 -9.08 -2.18
C THR A 120 2.51 -10.06 -3.21
N THR A 121 3.09 -11.25 -3.34
CA THR A 121 2.58 -12.30 -4.25
C THR A 121 1.32 -12.92 -3.69
N GLU A 122 1.33 -13.29 -2.41
CA GLU A 122 0.16 -13.84 -1.70
C GLU A 122 -1.02 -12.84 -1.64
N LEU A 123 -0.72 -11.53 -1.65
CA LEU A 123 -1.77 -10.51 -1.77
C LEU A 123 -2.50 -10.55 -3.10
N TRP A 124 -1.77 -10.79 -4.19
CA TRP A 124 -2.36 -10.86 -5.53
C TRP A 124 -3.25 -12.08 -5.65
N GLU A 125 -2.81 -13.24 -5.15
CA GLU A 125 -3.61 -14.47 -5.10
C GLU A 125 -4.95 -14.21 -4.39
N ASN A 126 -4.89 -13.65 -3.17
CA ASN A 126 -6.07 -13.29 -2.39
C ASN A 126 -6.97 -12.24 -3.08
N TYR A 127 -6.39 -11.30 -3.83
CA TYR A 127 -7.15 -10.31 -4.59
C TYR A 127 -7.88 -10.97 -5.77
N SER A 128 -7.18 -11.82 -6.53
CA SER A 128 -7.68 -12.52 -7.71
C SER A 128 -8.79 -13.54 -7.38
N ASP A 129 -8.74 -14.14 -6.19
CA ASP A 129 -9.79 -15.07 -5.74
C ASP A 129 -11.05 -14.32 -5.29
N LYS A 130 -10.90 -13.15 -4.68
CA LYS A 130 -12.05 -12.28 -4.32
C LYS A 130 -12.74 -11.70 -5.55
N SER A 131 -12.01 -11.34 -6.61
CA SER A 131 -12.62 -10.84 -7.85
C SER A 131 -13.38 -11.92 -8.61
N LYS A 132 -12.95 -13.20 -8.54
CA LYS A 132 -13.66 -14.34 -9.15
C LYS A 132 -14.96 -14.69 -8.41
N ASN A 133 -15.02 -14.53 -7.09
CA ASN A 133 -16.20 -14.89 -6.29
C ASN A 133 -17.31 -13.81 -6.27
N ASN A 134 -17.00 -12.56 -6.61
CA ASN A 134 -18.00 -11.47 -6.71
C ASN A 134 -18.65 -11.37 -8.11
N GLY A 135 -18.34 -12.30 -9.02
CA GLY A 135 -18.85 -12.35 -10.40
C GLY A 135 -19.86 -13.49 -10.66
N LYS A 136 -20.46 -14.07 -9.62
CA LYS A 136 -21.55 -15.07 -9.72
C LYS A 136 -22.83 -14.54 -9.10
#